data_AF-A0A7V2JD93-F1
#
_entry.id   AF-A0A7V2JD93-F1
#
_cell.length_a   1.000
_cell.length_b   1.000
_cell.length_c   1.000
_cell.angle_alpha   90.00
_cell.angle_beta   90.00
_cell.angle_gamma   90.00
#
_symmetry.space_group_name_H-M   'P 1'
#
loop_
_entity.id
_entity.type
_entity.pdbx_description
1 polymer ?
#
loop_
_entity_poly.entity_id
_entity_poly.type
_entity_poly.pdbx_seq_one_letter_code
_entity_poly.pdbx_strand_id
1 'polypeptide(L)'
;MQLNEDKFELKLGIIFFIIWSLVLVFYLTWDGWIWEWNYFGYNGPNQHFDLNLFDLKIERLKDGEIIYYSTNNLHNLLYICFFVFFLGWFGLIFDSKWAKNGFLATSGISFLAALATMFPLKYHIYILQIIYDIIHGSAVVMASYMFSKERFLLKKALPAIFLTWTLYMLSRIALEPWPYWIGNKDAYFSLNQVNDMPFYFYGLEYSIVIAVMIGLNIPIYLAISRVKNRFLRVLTPFAMFMIVYFVIYSLGLIHIPKIDIKAWKVGI
;
A
#
# COMPACT_ATOMS: atom_id res chain seq x y z
N MET A 1 -5.64 -25.52 9.34
CA MET A 1 -4.69 -24.49 9.82
C MET A 1 -4.96 -24.30 11.31
N GLN A 2 -3.94 -24.34 12.17
CA GLN A 2 -4.11 -24.28 13.63
C GLN A 2 -4.01 -22.83 14.11
N LEU A 3 -4.77 -22.47 15.16
CA LEU A 3 -4.64 -21.17 15.82
C LEU A 3 -3.32 -21.08 16.60
N ASN A 4 -2.79 -19.87 16.72
CA ASN A 4 -1.56 -19.61 17.48
C ASN A 4 -1.76 -19.91 18.97
N GLU A 5 -0.84 -20.71 19.54
CA GLU A 5 -0.85 -21.10 20.94
C GLU A 5 -0.45 -19.94 21.87
N ASP A 6 0.33 -18.98 21.36
CA ASP A 6 0.62 -17.72 22.06
C ASP A 6 -0.65 -16.85 22.08
N LYS A 7 -1.32 -16.80 23.23
CA LYS A 7 -2.55 -16.02 23.41
C LYS A 7 -2.35 -14.52 23.19
N PHE A 8 -1.15 -13.98 23.42
CA PHE A 8 -0.88 -12.57 23.16
C PHE A 8 -0.82 -12.32 21.66
N GLU A 9 -0.10 -13.14 20.90
CA GLU A 9 -0.05 -13.03 19.45
C GLU A 9 -1.41 -13.25 18.80
N LEU A 10 -2.17 -14.24 19.28
CA LEU A 10 -3.53 -14.49 18.80
C LEU A 10 -4.42 -13.26 19.01
N LYS A 11 -4.41 -12.66 20.21
CA LYS A 11 -5.17 -11.43 20.50
C LYS A 11 -4.73 -10.27 19.63
N LEU A 12 -3.42 -10.08 19.46
CA LEU A 12 -2.86 -9.03 18.61
C LEU A 12 -3.28 -9.22 17.15
N GLY A 13 -3.23 -10.45 16.65
CA GLY A 13 -3.70 -10.83 15.32
C GLY A 13 -5.18 -10.55 15.13
N ILE A 14 -6.03 -10.86 16.12
CA ILE A 14 -7.46 -10.56 16.09
C ILE A 14 -7.70 -9.04 16.03
N ILE A 15 -6.98 -8.25 16.83
CA ILE A 15 -7.09 -6.77 16.80
C ILE A 15 -6.78 -6.25 15.39
N PHE A 16 -5.66 -6.67 14.81
CA PHE A 16 -5.29 -6.23 13.46
C PHE A 16 -6.24 -6.75 12.37
N PHE A 17 -6.79 -7.96 12.52
CA PHE A 17 -7.84 -8.47 11.65
C PHE A 17 -9.11 -7.62 11.72
N ILE A 18 -9.51 -7.17 12.91
CA ILE A 18 -10.66 -6.28 13.09
C ILE A 18 -10.39 -4.94 12.40
N ILE A 19 -9.22 -4.32 12.62
CA ILE A 19 -8.84 -3.07 11.94
C ILE A 19 -8.90 -3.25 10.42
N TRP A 20 -8.26 -4.30 9.91
CA TRP A 20 -8.28 -4.63 8.48
C TRP A 20 -9.71 -4.79 7.94
N SER A 21 -10.58 -5.48 8.68
CA SER A 21 -11.98 -5.69 8.29
C SER A 21 -12.83 -4.42 8.36
N LEU A 22 -12.60 -3.55 9.35
CA LEU A 22 -13.29 -2.27 9.43
C LEU A 22 -12.90 -1.36 8.28
N VAL A 23 -11.63 -1.34 7.91
CA VAL A 23 -11.16 -0.58 6.76
C VAL A 23 -11.67 -1.18 5.45
N LEU A 24 -11.73 -2.51 5.34
CA LEU A 24 -12.41 -3.20 4.23
C LEU A 24 -13.85 -2.70 4.08
N VAL A 25 -14.63 -2.74 5.17
CA VAL A 25 -16.02 -2.29 5.16
C VAL A 25 -16.12 -0.80 4.84
N PHE A 26 -15.24 0.03 5.37
CA PHE A 26 -15.17 1.45 5.03
C PHE A 26 -14.96 1.67 3.54
N TYR A 27 -13.95 1.02 2.94
CA TYR A 27 -13.70 1.08 1.49
C TYR A 27 -14.87 0.55 0.66
N LEU A 28 -15.67 -0.38 1.20
CA LEU A 28 -16.86 -0.91 0.55
C LEU A 28 -18.12 -0.06 0.74
N THR A 29 -18.15 0.93 1.63
CA THR A 29 -19.41 1.60 2.01
C THR A 29 -19.32 3.12 2.03
N TRP A 30 -18.13 3.70 2.15
CA TRP A 30 -17.95 5.14 2.09
C TRP A 30 -17.88 5.59 0.63
N ASP A 31 -18.85 6.40 0.21
CA ASP A 31 -18.95 7.04 -1.12
C ASP A 31 -18.56 8.54 -1.07
N GLY A 32 -18.19 9.04 0.11
CA GLY A 32 -17.82 10.45 0.33
C GLY A 32 -16.49 10.88 -0.29
N TRP A 33 -15.86 10.04 -1.11
CA TRP A 33 -14.54 10.27 -1.71
C TRP A 33 -14.55 11.41 -2.73
N ILE A 34 -15.54 11.42 -3.63
CA ILE A 34 -15.70 12.48 -4.64
C ILE A 34 -16.02 13.81 -3.95
N TRP A 35 -16.84 13.77 -2.89
CA TRP A 35 -17.14 14.96 -2.10
C TRP A 35 -15.89 15.50 -1.41
N GLU A 36 -15.12 14.67 -0.71
CA GLU A 36 -13.86 15.10 -0.07
C GLU A 36 -12.86 15.62 -1.11
N TRP A 37 -12.72 14.95 -2.25
CA TRP A 37 -11.82 15.37 -3.31
C TRP A 37 -12.18 16.76 -3.88
N ASN A 38 -13.46 16.95 -4.23
CA ASN A 38 -13.97 18.21 -4.75
C ASN A 38 -13.92 19.32 -3.68
N TYR A 39 -14.21 18.99 -2.43
CA TYR A 39 -14.27 19.95 -1.33
C TYR A 39 -12.87 20.37 -0.84
N PHE A 40 -11.89 19.48 -0.85
CA PHE A 40 -10.52 19.78 -0.42
C PHE A 40 -9.59 20.26 -1.55
N GLY A 41 -10.07 20.34 -2.80
CA GLY A 41 -9.41 21.09 -3.87
C GLY A 41 -8.18 20.38 -4.46
N TYR A 42 -8.29 19.08 -4.72
CA TYR A 42 -7.25 18.36 -5.45
C TYR A 42 -7.24 18.77 -6.93
N ASN A 43 -6.17 19.43 -7.36
CA ASN A 43 -5.90 19.68 -8.76
C ASN A 43 -5.16 18.47 -9.35
N GLY A 44 -5.91 17.56 -9.96
CA GLY A 44 -5.39 16.38 -10.66
C GLY A 44 -6.53 15.47 -11.13
N PRO A 45 -6.25 14.51 -12.05
CA PRO A 45 -7.22 13.51 -12.45
C PRO A 45 -7.88 12.87 -11.22
N ASN A 46 -9.21 12.95 -11.17
CA ASN A 46 -10.02 12.36 -10.12
C ASN A 46 -9.89 10.84 -10.17
N GLN A 47 -8.88 10.28 -9.52
CA GLN A 47 -8.99 8.89 -9.11
C GLN A 47 -10.10 8.93 -8.05
N HIS A 48 -11.30 8.31 -8.24
CA HIS A 48 -12.28 7.80 -7.21
C HIS A 48 -13.79 8.00 -7.56
N PHE A 49 -14.83 7.18 -7.23
CA PHE A 49 -15.11 5.77 -6.81
C PHE A 49 -16.64 5.50 -6.90
N ASP A 50 -17.06 4.30 -7.28
CA ASP A 50 -18.43 3.77 -7.21
C ASP A 50 -18.34 2.25 -6.91
N LEU A 51 -19.38 1.71 -6.27
CA LEU A 51 -19.51 0.32 -5.85
C LEU A 51 -19.81 -0.63 -7.01
N ASN A 52 -20.13 -0.09 -8.18
CA ASN A 52 -20.41 -0.90 -9.32
C ASN A 52 -19.10 -1.29 -10.02
N LEU A 53 -18.67 -2.53 -9.79
CA LEU A 53 -17.46 -3.13 -10.37
C LEU A 53 -17.33 -2.97 -11.90
N PHE A 54 -18.41 -2.62 -12.59
CA PHE A 54 -18.51 -2.45 -14.03
C PHE A 54 -18.74 -1.00 -14.48
N ASP A 55 -18.76 -0.03 -13.57
CA ASP A 55 -19.13 1.34 -13.90
C ASP A 55 -18.00 2.18 -14.48
N LEU A 56 -16.73 1.76 -14.39
CA LEU A 56 -15.55 2.60 -14.66
C LEU A 56 -15.75 3.42 -15.93
N LYS A 57 -16.00 4.71 -15.76
CA LYS A 57 -16.27 5.64 -16.85
C LYS A 57 -15.25 6.76 -16.84
N ILE A 58 -14.54 6.89 -17.96
CA ILE A 58 -13.49 7.91 -18.17
C ILE A 58 -13.77 8.68 -19.47
N GLU A 59 -13.43 9.96 -19.50
CA GLU A 59 -13.32 10.79 -20.70
C GLU A 59 -11.93 11.36 -20.81
N ARG A 60 -11.47 11.49 -22.06
CA ARG A 60 -10.19 12.09 -22.38
C ARG A 60 -10.41 13.33 -23.21
N LEU A 61 -9.95 14.46 -22.66
CA LEU A 61 -9.93 15.71 -23.37
C LEU A 61 -8.77 15.72 -24.39
N LYS A 62 -8.88 16.61 -25.38
CA LYS A 62 -7.94 16.69 -26.51
C LYS A 62 -6.53 17.14 -26.11
N ASP A 63 -6.40 17.76 -24.95
CA ASP A 63 -5.15 18.22 -24.34
C ASP A 63 -4.45 17.13 -23.49
N GLY A 64 -5.07 15.95 -23.36
CA GLY A 64 -4.54 14.84 -22.58
C GLY A 64 -5.04 14.79 -21.14
N GLU A 65 -5.90 15.72 -20.72
CA GLU A 65 -6.55 15.65 -19.41
C GLU A 65 -7.57 14.49 -19.37
N ILE A 66 -7.60 13.77 -18.24
CA ILE A 66 -8.51 12.63 -18.03
C ILE A 66 -9.55 13.03 -16.99
N ILE A 67 -10.82 12.99 -17.39
CA ILE A 67 -11.97 13.14 -16.51
C ILE A 67 -12.46 11.75 -16.13
N TYR A 68 -12.53 11.47 -14.85
CA TYR A 68 -13.11 10.23 -14.33
C TYR A 68 -14.52 10.53 -13.82
N TYR A 69 -15.48 9.74 -14.28
CA TYR A 69 -16.89 9.84 -13.91
C TYR A 69 -17.30 8.85 -12.83
N SER A 70 -16.57 7.73 -12.70
CA SER A 70 -16.70 6.73 -11.64
C SER A 70 -15.39 5.94 -11.56
N THR A 71 -15.11 5.23 -10.46
CA THR A 71 -13.94 4.33 -10.40
C THR A 71 -14.17 3.11 -9.52
N ASN A 72 -13.34 2.06 -9.66
CA ASN A 72 -13.59 0.76 -9.05
C ASN A 72 -12.89 0.56 -7.68
N ASN A 73 -13.65 0.20 -6.64
CA ASN A 73 -13.17 -0.05 -5.27
C ASN A 73 -12.35 -1.35 -5.08
N LEU A 74 -12.44 -2.31 -6.01
CA LEU A 74 -11.67 -3.56 -5.97
C LEU A 74 -10.15 -3.28 -5.97
N HIS A 75 -9.73 -2.12 -6.46
CA HIS A 75 -8.35 -1.67 -6.42
C HIS A 75 -7.79 -1.57 -5.01
N ASN A 76 -8.51 -0.94 -4.09
CA ASN A 76 -8.07 -0.78 -2.71
C ASN A 76 -8.01 -2.12 -1.97
N LEU A 77 -8.79 -3.11 -2.40
CA LEU A 77 -8.79 -4.47 -1.84
C LEU A 77 -7.63 -5.31 -2.35
N LEU A 78 -7.24 -5.08 -3.61
CA LEU A 78 -6.06 -5.69 -4.25
C LEU A 78 -4.79 -4.88 -4.01
N TYR A 79 -4.90 -3.74 -3.30
CA TYR A 79 -3.80 -2.86 -3.00
C TYR A 79 -2.74 -3.60 -2.19
N ILE A 80 -1.48 -3.41 -2.59
CA ILE A 80 -0.36 -4.15 -2.01
C ILE A 80 -0.29 -3.95 -0.50
N CYS A 81 -0.53 -2.74 0.02
CA CYS A 81 -0.52 -2.52 1.48
C CYS A 81 -1.66 -3.26 2.19
N PHE A 82 -2.81 -3.48 1.54
CA PHE A 82 -3.89 -4.29 2.08
C PHE A 82 -3.50 -5.76 2.18
N PHE A 83 -2.77 -6.26 1.19
CA PHE A 83 -2.16 -7.59 1.22
C PHE A 83 -1.03 -7.73 2.25
N VAL A 84 -0.16 -6.72 2.38
CA VAL A 84 0.88 -6.68 3.43
C VAL A 84 0.20 -6.80 4.78
N PHE A 85 -0.82 -6.00 5.04
CA PHE A 85 -1.55 -6.04 6.31
C PHE A 85 -2.22 -7.41 6.54
N PHE A 86 -2.79 -8.01 5.49
CA PHE A 86 -3.31 -9.37 5.51
C PHE A 86 -2.27 -10.40 5.98
N LEU A 87 -1.07 -10.41 5.38
CA LEU A 87 0.00 -11.34 5.76
C LEU A 87 0.36 -11.24 7.24
N GLY A 88 0.36 -10.02 7.79
CA GLY A 88 0.74 -9.79 9.17
C GLY A 88 -0.29 -10.35 10.17
N TRP A 89 -1.57 -9.95 10.07
CA TRP A 89 -2.58 -10.46 11.02
C TRP A 89 -2.77 -11.97 10.84
N PHE A 90 -2.72 -12.47 9.61
CA PHE A 90 -2.84 -13.90 9.32
C PHE A 90 -1.68 -14.69 9.92
N GLY A 91 -0.46 -14.15 9.81
CA GLY A 91 0.72 -14.70 10.46
C GLY A 91 0.58 -14.79 11.98
N LEU A 92 -0.01 -13.78 12.62
CA LEU A 92 -0.25 -13.76 14.07
C LEU A 92 -1.34 -14.75 14.50
N ILE A 93 -2.47 -14.82 13.79
CA ILE A 93 -3.61 -15.68 14.18
C ILE A 93 -3.26 -17.16 14.05
N PHE A 94 -2.50 -17.54 13.02
CA PHE A 94 -2.29 -18.95 12.66
C PHE A 94 -0.84 -19.43 12.82
N ASP A 95 0.01 -18.65 13.50
CA ASP A 95 1.46 -18.89 13.64
C ASP A 95 2.16 -19.26 12.31
N SER A 96 1.74 -18.62 11.22
CA SER A 96 2.27 -18.94 9.90
C SER A 96 3.63 -18.28 9.69
N LYS A 97 4.70 -19.07 9.81
CA LYS A 97 6.08 -18.58 9.56
C LYS A 97 6.25 -18.00 8.16
N TRP A 98 5.55 -18.53 7.17
CA TRP A 98 5.55 -17.96 5.81
C TRP A 98 4.92 -16.57 5.80
N ALA A 99 3.74 -16.41 6.40
CA ALA A 99 3.04 -15.13 6.40
C ALA A 99 3.76 -14.07 7.26
N LYS A 100 4.25 -14.43 8.45
CA LYS A 100 5.06 -13.55 9.30
C LYS A 100 6.31 -13.05 8.57
N ASN A 101 7.05 -13.95 7.91
CA ASN A 101 8.25 -13.55 7.16
C ASN A 101 7.92 -12.76 5.89
N GLY A 102 6.81 -13.11 5.22
CA GLY A 102 6.31 -12.36 4.07
C GLY A 102 5.90 -10.94 4.43
N PHE A 103 5.19 -10.77 5.55
CA PHE A 103 4.85 -9.47 6.12
C PHE A 103 6.11 -8.66 6.46
N LEU A 104 7.08 -9.24 7.16
CA LEU A 104 8.33 -8.55 7.48
C LEU A 104 9.05 -8.07 6.21
N ALA A 105 9.13 -8.90 5.16
CA ALA A 105 9.80 -8.53 3.92
C ALA A 105 9.08 -7.46 3.10
N THR A 106 7.76 -7.36 3.26
CA THR A 106 6.92 -6.41 2.51
C THR A 106 6.57 -5.17 3.33
N SER A 107 6.84 -5.17 4.64
CA SER A 107 6.52 -4.07 5.58
C SER A 107 7.16 -2.73 5.21
N GLY A 108 8.28 -2.74 4.47
CA GLY A 108 8.87 -1.54 3.92
C GLY A 108 7.91 -0.75 3.02
N ILE A 109 7.05 -1.43 2.26
CA ILE A 109 6.02 -0.80 1.43
C ILE A 109 5.10 0.05 2.31
N SER A 110 4.58 -0.54 3.39
CA SER A 110 3.68 0.17 4.30
C SER A 110 4.37 1.29 5.07
N PHE A 111 5.64 1.12 5.42
CA PHE A 111 6.43 2.15 6.08
C PHE A 111 6.69 3.36 5.17
N LEU A 112 7.09 3.12 3.92
CA LEU A 112 7.30 4.19 2.94
C LEU A 112 5.99 4.93 2.62
N ALA A 113 4.89 4.20 2.49
CA ALA A 113 3.54 4.73 2.31
C ALA A 113 3.12 5.66 3.47
N ALA A 114 3.31 5.23 4.72
CA ALA A 114 3.08 6.08 5.89
C ALA A 114 3.91 7.36 5.86
N LEU A 115 5.20 7.28 5.52
CA LEU A 115 6.07 8.46 5.50
C LEU A 115 5.74 9.45 4.38
N ALA A 116 5.45 8.93 3.18
CA ALA A 116 5.10 9.74 2.02
C ALA A 116 3.84 10.58 2.26
N THR A 117 2.95 10.11 3.13
CA THR A 117 1.71 10.82 3.45
C THR A 117 1.75 11.55 4.78
N MET A 118 2.64 11.25 5.72
CA MET A 118 2.80 12.06 6.96
C MET A 118 3.69 13.29 6.79
N PHE A 119 4.45 13.38 5.68
CA PHE A 119 5.34 14.50 5.40
C PHE A 119 5.05 15.05 4.00
N PRO A 120 4.59 16.32 3.85
CA PRO A 120 4.59 17.40 4.84
C PRO A 120 3.28 17.54 5.64
N LEU A 121 3.41 17.59 6.98
CA LEU A 121 2.40 17.66 8.07
C LEU A 121 1.21 18.65 7.93
N LYS A 122 1.17 19.46 6.87
CA LYS A 122 0.25 20.59 6.71
C LYS A 122 -1.08 20.21 6.04
N TYR A 123 -1.20 19.04 5.40
CA TYR A 123 -2.29 18.74 4.46
C TYR A 123 -3.20 17.54 4.85
N HIS A 124 -3.26 17.14 6.13
CA HIS A 124 -3.78 15.80 6.53
C HIS A 124 -5.10 15.79 7.32
N ILE A 125 -6.13 16.50 6.90
CA ILE A 125 -7.40 16.55 7.65
C ILE A 125 -8.60 16.17 6.77
N TYR A 126 -8.56 14.98 6.16
CA TYR A 126 -9.70 14.39 5.48
C TYR A 126 -9.74 12.87 5.75
N ILE A 127 -10.94 12.28 5.72
CA ILE A 127 -11.19 10.95 6.29
C ILE A 127 -10.36 9.88 5.58
N LEU A 128 -10.12 10.04 4.29
CA LEU A 128 -9.34 9.07 3.51
C LEU A 128 -7.88 9.00 3.97
N GLN A 129 -7.27 10.14 4.27
CA GLN A 129 -5.92 10.19 4.82
C GLN A 129 -5.88 9.51 6.18
N ILE A 130 -6.89 9.71 7.02
CA ILE A 130 -6.99 9.07 8.33
C ILE A 130 -7.06 7.54 8.17
N ILE A 131 -7.90 7.04 7.27
CA ILE A 131 -8.05 5.60 7.02
C ILE A 131 -6.78 5.01 6.42
N TYR A 132 -6.14 5.73 5.50
CA TYR A 132 -4.83 5.39 4.95
C TYR A 132 -3.79 5.28 6.09
N ASP A 133 -3.68 6.28 6.95
CA ASP A 133 -2.73 6.31 8.06
C ASP A 133 -2.99 5.19 9.08
N ILE A 134 -4.25 4.85 9.33
CA ILE A 134 -4.63 3.73 10.20
C ILE A 134 -4.07 2.41 9.65
N ILE A 135 -4.22 2.12 8.35
CA ILE A 135 -3.67 0.89 7.76
C ILE A 135 -2.15 0.87 7.89
N HIS A 136 -1.49 1.92 7.41
CA HIS A 136 -0.05 1.92 7.28
C HIS A 136 0.64 2.01 8.65
N GLY A 137 0.12 2.85 9.55
CA GLY A 137 0.57 2.93 10.94
C GLY A 137 0.39 1.62 11.69
N SER A 138 -0.75 0.94 11.52
CA SER A 138 -0.97 -0.40 12.11
C SER A 138 0.03 -1.42 11.60
N ALA A 139 0.33 -1.41 10.30
CA ALA A 139 1.37 -2.26 9.73
C ALA A 139 2.76 -1.95 10.32
N VAL A 140 3.11 -0.67 10.53
CA VAL A 140 4.39 -0.30 11.18
C VAL A 140 4.46 -0.80 12.62
N VAL A 141 3.38 -0.68 13.41
CA VAL A 141 3.31 -1.21 14.77
C VAL A 141 3.46 -2.74 14.78
N MET A 142 2.74 -3.43 13.89
CA MET A 142 2.85 -4.88 13.77
C MET A 142 4.24 -5.34 13.31
N ALA A 143 4.88 -4.61 12.39
CA ALA A 143 6.26 -4.87 11.96
C ALA A 143 7.24 -4.69 13.10
N SER A 144 7.06 -3.65 13.93
CA SER A 144 7.86 -3.43 15.14
C SER A 144 7.78 -4.63 16.09
N TYR A 145 6.57 -5.12 16.35
CA TYR A 145 6.36 -6.31 17.16
C TYR A 145 7.07 -7.53 16.55
N MET A 146 6.81 -7.83 15.27
CA MET A 146 7.35 -9.01 14.63
C MET A 146 8.88 -8.96 14.49
N PHE A 147 9.50 -7.84 14.12
CA PHE A 147 10.97 -7.74 14.06
C PHE A 147 11.62 -7.95 15.43
N SER A 148 10.95 -7.56 16.52
CA SER A 148 11.45 -7.74 17.89
C SER A 148 11.48 -9.22 18.33
N LYS A 149 10.58 -10.04 17.78
CA LYS A 149 10.34 -11.43 18.18
C LYS A 149 10.86 -12.41 17.14
N GLU A 150 10.39 -12.29 15.91
CA GLU A 150 10.55 -13.24 14.81
C GLU A 150 11.93 -13.16 14.16
N ARG A 151 12.57 -14.32 14.02
CA ARG A 151 13.80 -14.41 13.22
C ARG A 151 13.42 -14.28 11.75
N PHE A 152 13.85 -13.19 11.11
CA PHE A 152 13.63 -12.99 9.70
C PHE A 152 14.42 -14.01 8.87
N LEU A 153 13.73 -14.68 7.94
CA LEU A 153 14.22 -15.72 7.06
C LEU A 153 13.81 -15.38 5.63
N LEU A 154 14.73 -14.78 4.87
CA LEU A 154 14.46 -14.31 3.51
C LEU A 154 13.87 -15.39 2.61
N LYS A 155 14.39 -16.63 2.67
CA LYS A 155 13.89 -17.77 1.89
C LYS A 155 12.39 -18.02 2.10
N LYS A 156 11.88 -17.82 3.32
CA LYS A 156 10.45 -18.00 3.64
C LYS A 156 9.59 -16.81 3.19
N ALA A 157 10.20 -15.65 3.03
CA ALA A 157 9.53 -14.43 2.59
C ALA A 157 9.38 -14.34 1.06
N LEU A 158 10.27 -14.98 0.29
CA LEU A 158 10.26 -14.90 -1.18
C LEU A 158 8.87 -15.13 -1.81
N PRO A 159 8.07 -16.15 -1.43
CA PRO A 159 6.78 -16.33 -2.09
C PRO A 159 5.83 -15.16 -1.87
N ALA A 160 5.87 -14.51 -0.70
CA ALA A 160 5.08 -13.31 -0.43
C ALA A 160 5.55 -12.11 -1.25
N ILE A 161 6.88 -11.95 -1.43
CA ILE A 161 7.45 -10.91 -2.31
C ILE A 161 6.91 -11.10 -3.73
N PHE A 162 7.01 -12.32 -4.30
CA PHE A 162 6.51 -12.60 -5.64
C PHE A 162 4.97 -12.49 -5.76
N LEU A 163 4.22 -12.82 -4.71
CA LEU A 163 2.76 -12.63 -4.71
C LEU A 163 2.34 -11.17 -4.83
N THR A 164 3.18 -10.20 -4.42
CA THR A 164 2.88 -8.78 -4.70
C THR A 164 2.79 -8.50 -6.20
N TRP A 165 3.60 -9.18 -7.02
CA TRP A 165 3.51 -9.09 -8.48
C TRP A 165 2.24 -9.74 -9.01
N THR A 166 1.86 -10.91 -8.49
CA THR A 166 0.59 -11.55 -8.85
C THR A 166 -0.60 -10.65 -8.53
N LEU A 167 -0.62 -10.03 -7.36
CA LEU A 167 -1.68 -9.11 -6.96
C LEU A 167 -1.72 -7.87 -7.82
N TYR A 168 -0.55 -7.32 -8.16
CA TYR A 168 -0.44 -6.24 -9.14
C TYR A 168 -1.03 -6.66 -10.50
N MET A 169 -0.71 -7.84 -11.03
CA MET A 169 -1.31 -8.30 -12.29
C MET A 169 -2.81 -8.52 -12.19
N LEU A 170 -3.28 -9.10 -11.08
CA LEU A 170 -4.71 -9.33 -10.86
C LEU A 170 -5.49 -8.01 -10.74
N SER A 171 -4.92 -6.99 -10.09
CA SER A 171 -5.55 -5.67 -10.03
C SER A 171 -5.67 -5.10 -11.44
N ARG A 172 -4.64 -5.23 -12.27
CA ARG A 172 -4.67 -4.75 -13.66
C ARG A 172 -5.72 -5.46 -14.51
N ILE A 173 -5.81 -6.80 -14.42
CA ILE A 173 -6.80 -7.59 -15.16
C ILE A 173 -8.23 -7.28 -14.70
N ALA A 174 -8.45 -7.12 -13.40
CA ALA A 174 -9.79 -6.97 -12.84
C ALA A 174 -10.34 -5.54 -12.98
N LEU A 175 -9.48 -4.53 -13.11
CA LEU A 175 -9.87 -3.12 -13.07
C LEU A 175 -9.89 -2.44 -14.44
N GLU A 176 -9.34 -3.05 -15.49
CA GLU A 176 -9.36 -2.49 -16.84
C GLU A 176 -10.29 -3.29 -17.77
N PRO A 177 -11.30 -2.66 -18.40
CA PRO A 177 -12.30 -3.38 -19.19
C PRO A 177 -11.72 -4.03 -20.47
N TRP A 178 -12.23 -5.20 -20.82
CA TRP A 178 -11.87 -5.94 -22.04
C TRP A 178 -12.49 -5.32 -23.31
N PRO A 179 -11.80 -5.32 -24.49
CA PRO A 179 -10.49 -5.90 -24.78
C PRO A 179 -9.33 -4.93 -24.51
N TYR A 180 -8.48 -5.31 -23.55
CA TYR A 180 -7.30 -4.57 -23.08
C TYR A 180 -6.25 -4.30 -24.18
N TRP A 181 -6.25 -5.08 -25.27
CA TRP A 181 -5.11 -5.20 -26.21
C TRP A 181 -5.26 -4.43 -27.51
N ILE A 182 -6.44 -3.87 -27.79
CA ILE A 182 -6.73 -3.27 -29.10
C ILE A 182 -6.90 -1.76 -28.94
N GLY A 183 -5.79 -1.05 -29.14
CA GLY A 183 -5.77 0.40 -29.33
C GLY A 183 -5.75 1.26 -28.06
N ASN A 184 -5.62 0.67 -26.87
CA ASN A 184 -5.77 1.43 -25.64
C ASN A 184 -4.43 2.04 -25.17
N LYS A 185 -4.23 3.34 -25.41
CA LYS A 185 -3.07 4.15 -24.93
C LYS A 185 -3.21 4.55 -23.44
N ASP A 186 -4.16 3.94 -22.74
CA ASP A 186 -4.68 4.43 -21.46
C ASP A 186 -4.58 3.43 -20.32
N ALA A 187 -4.25 2.17 -20.63
CA ALA A 187 -3.70 1.18 -19.71
C ALA A 187 -2.33 1.59 -19.12
N TYR A 188 -2.04 2.89 -18.97
CA TYR A 188 -0.70 3.43 -18.74
C TYR A 188 -0.56 4.08 -17.36
N PHE A 189 -1.68 4.32 -16.67
CA PHE A 189 -1.65 4.94 -15.35
C PHE A 189 -1.62 3.88 -14.26
N SER A 190 -0.44 3.75 -13.65
CA SER A 190 -0.21 2.92 -12.48
C SER A 190 -0.93 3.53 -11.28
N LEU A 191 -1.64 2.67 -10.55
CA LEU A 191 -2.51 3.00 -9.44
C LEU A 191 -1.77 3.30 -8.11
N ASN A 192 -0.61 3.94 -8.22
CA ASN A 192 0.13 4.51 -7.10
C ASN A 192 0.28 5.99 -7.38
N GLN A 193 -0.12 6.85 -6.44
CA GLN A 193 0.18 8.29 -6.41
C GLN A 193 1.69 8.61 -6.57
N VAL A 194 2.55 7.60 -6.58
CA VAL A 194 4.00 7.67 -6.55
C VAL A 194 4.63 7.38 -7.92
N ASN A 195 3.95 6.73 -8.88
CA ASN A 195 4.62 6.36 -10.12
C ASN A 195 3.66 6.22 -11.31
N ASP A 196 3.69 7.18 -12.24
CA ASP A 196 3.05 7.12 -13.55
C ASP A 196 3.83 6.23 -14.52
N MET A 197 4.35 5.09 -14.04
CA MET A 197 5.21 4.27 -14.88
C MET A 197 4.35 3.49 -15.89
N PRO A 198 4.55 3.73 -17.19
CA PRO A 198 3.75 3.11 -18.25
C PRO A 198 3.98 1.60 -18.32
N PHE A 199 2.89 0.85 -18.56
CA PHE A 199 2.86 -0.61 -18.64
C PHE A 199 3.28 -1.13 -20.04
N TYR A 200 4.44 -0.70 -20.53
CA TYR A 200 4.95 -1.04 -21.86
C TYR A 200 5.32 -2.52 -22.05
N PHE A 201 5.68 -3.21 -20.97
CA PHE A 201 6.25 -4.55 -20.94
C PHE A 201 5.33 -5.54 -20.22
N TYR A 202 4.03 -5.28 -20.22
CA TYR A 202 3.01 -6.21 -19.74
C TYR A 202 3.21 -6.64 -18.27
N GLY A 203 3.71 -5.73 -17.44
CA GLY A 203 3.90 -5.95 -16.01
C GLY A 203 5.29 -6.48 -15.64
N LEU A 204 6.18 -6.68 -16.61
CA LEU A 204 7.59 -6.97 -16.37
C LEU A 204 8.31 -5.80 -15.70
N GLU A 205 7.81 -4.57 -15.80
CA GLU A 205 8.33 -3.41 -15.06
C GLU A 205 8.29 -3.62 -13.55
N TYR A 206 7.29 -4.36 -13.07
CA TYR A 206 7.16 -4.70 -11.66
C TYR A 206 8.28 -5.64 -11.19
N SER A 207 9.02 -6.30 -12.11
CA SER A 207 10.23 -7.03 -11.74
C SER A 207 11.29 -6.14 -11.10
N ILE A 208 11.31 -4.83 -11.41
CA ILE A 208 12.16 -3.84 -10.73
C ILE A 208 11.74 -3.71 -9.27
N VAL A 209 10.45 -3.64 -8.98
CA VAL A 209 9.92 -3.59 -7.60
C VAL A 209 10.31 -4.85 -6.83
N ILE A 210 10.19 -6.03 -7.46
CA ILE A 210 10.63 -7.30 -6.87
C ILE A 210 12.14 -7.29 -6.60
N ALA A 211 12.95 -6.82 -7.55
CA ALA A 211 14.39 -6.71 -7.40
C ALA A 211 14.78 -5.74 -6.26
N VAL A 212 14.11 -4.59 -6.17
CA VAL A 212 14.28 -3.61 -5.07
C VAL A 212 13.89 -4.25 -3.73
N MET A 213 12.76 -4.94 -3.65
CA MET A 213 12.33 -5.62 -2.43
C MET A 213 13.34 -6.69 -1.99
N ILE A 214 13.81 -7.53 -2.91
CA ILE A 214 14.84 -8.54 -2.59
C ILE A 214 16.14 -7.84 -2.18
N GLY A 215 16.57 -6.84 -2.95
CA GLY A 215 17.79 -6.07 -2.71
C GLY A 215 17.80 -5.31 -1.39
N LEU A 216 16.65 -4.85 -0.91
CA LEU A 216 16.46 -4.23 0.41
C LEU A 216 16.49 -5.27 1.54
N ASN A 217 15.85 -6.42 1.32
CA ASN A 217 15.70 -7.44 2.34
C ASN A 217 16.97 -8.27 2.60
N ILE A 218 17.86 -8.41 1.61
CA ILE A 218 19.17 -9.05 1.79
C ILE A 218 20.00 -8.35 2.90
N PRO A 219 20.30 -7.03 2.80
CA PRO A 219 21.08 -6.35 3.82
C PRO A 219 20.35 -6.29 5.17
N ILE A 220 19.01 -6.18 5.20
CA ILE A 220 18.23 -6.30 6.44
C ILE A 220 18.48 -7.66 7.10
N TYR A 221 18.32 -8.75 6.34
CA TYR A 221 18.56 -10.11 6.81
C TYR A 221 19.98 -10.27 7.37
N LEU A 222 20.98 -9.80 6.63
CA LEU A 222 22.38 -9.87 7.06
C LEU A 222 22.62 -9.09 8.35
N ALA A 223 22.10 -7.87 8.44
CA ALA A 223 22.27 -7.01 9.61
C ALA A 223 21.59 -7.56 10.85
N ILE A 224 20.31 -7.94 10.77
CA ILE A 224 19.56 -8.38 11.95
C ILE A 224 19.88 -9.81 12.37
N SER A 225 20.43 -10.65 11.49
CA SER A 225 20.80 -12.05 11.81
C SER A 225 21.83 -12.16 12.95
N ARG A 226 22.62 -11.10 13.18
CA ARG A 226 23.68 -11.04 14.20
C ARG A 226 23.28 -10.23 15.43
N VAL A 227 22.12 -9.57 15.42
CA VAL A 227 21.68 -8.67 16.48
C VAL A 227 20.83 -9.42 17.50
N LYS A 228 21.32 -9.54 18.75
CA LYS A 228 20.55 -10.14 19.85
C LYS A 228 19.57 -9.16 20.51
N ASN A 229 19.89 -7.87 20.48
CA ASN A 229 19.08 -6.83 21.11
C ASN A 229 17.77 -6.62 20.33
N ARG A 230 16.63 -6.79 21.00
CA ARG A 230 15.30 -6.67 20.38
C ARG A 230 15.03 -5.28 19.81
N PHE A 231 15.45 -4.23 20.50
CA PHE A 231 15.29 -2.85 20.03
C PHE A 231 16.08 -2.62 18.74
N LEU A 232 17.34 -3.05 18.68
CA LEU A 232 18.16 -2.92 17.48
C LEU A 232 17.64 -3.75 16.29
N ARG A 233 17.02 -4.91 16.56
CA ARG A 233 16.35 -5.71 15.52
C ARG A 233 15.15 -5.00 14.87
N VAL A 234 14.50 -4.09 15.60
CA VAL A 234 13.41 -3.25 15.10
C VAL A 234 13.96 -1.99 14.42
N LEU A 235 14.92 -1.32 15.05
CA LEU A 235 15.49 -0.07 14.55
C LEU A 235 16.21 -0.26 13.22
N THR A 236 16.91 -1.38 13.04
CA THR A 236 17.75 -1.64 11.86
C THR A 236 16.93 -1.66 10.55
N PRO A 237 15.85 -2.45 10.42
CA PRO A 237 14.98 -2.39 9.24
C PRO A 237 14.39 -0.99 9.00
N PHE A 238 13.88 -0.31 10.02
CA PHE A 238 13.28 1.02 9.84
C PHE A 238 14.29 2.07 9.43
N ALA A 239 15.51 2.05 9.98
CA ALA A 239 16.57 2.95 9.54
C ALA A 239 16.90 2.74 8.05
N MET A 240 16.90 1.49 7.59
CA MET A 240 17.12 1.18 6.17
C MET A 240 15.94 1.63 5.29
N PHE A 241 14.71 1.44 5.74
CA PHE A 241 13.53 1.96 5.03
C PHE A 241 13.53 3.49 4.96
N MET A 242 13.94 4.18 6.03
CA MET A 242 14.13 5.64 6.04
C MET A 242 15.17 6.08 5.01
N ILE A 243 16.32 5.39 4.91
CA ILE A 243 17.34 5.69 3.89
C ILE A 243 16.73 5.56 2.50
N VAL A 244 16.00 4.47 2.23
CA VAL A 244 15.37 4.27 0.91
C VAL A 244 14.30 5.31 0.63
N TYR A 245 13.50 5.70 1.63
CA TYR A 245 12.58 6.82 1.51
C TYR A 245 13.31 8.11 1.07
N PHE A 246 14.42 8.48 1.73
CA PHE A 246 15.17 9.67 1.36
C PHE A 246 15.77 9.58 -0.05
N VAL A 247 16.23 8.40 -0.48
CA VAL A 247 16.73 8.20 -1.85
C VAL A 247 15.61 8.41 -2.86
N ILE A 248 14.46 7.74 -2.68
CA ILE A 248 13.31 7.85 -3.60
C ILE A 248 12.78 9.30 -3.62
N TYR A 249 12.67 9.94 -2.46
CA TYR A 249 12.28 11.35 -2.34
C TYR A 249 13.25 12.28 -3.07
N SER A 250 14.55 12.12 -2.87
CA SER A 250 15.59 12.97 -3.49
C SER A 250 15.66 12.81 -5.01
N LEU A 251 15.28 11.63 -5.52
CA LEU A 251 15.17 11.37 -6.95
C LEU A 251 13.86 11.91 -7.56
N GLY A 252 12.99 12.55 -6.77
CA GLY A 252 11.69 13.03 -7.23
C GLY A 252 10.70 11.93 -7.56
N LEU A 253 10.94 10.71 -7.06
CA LEU A 253 10.08 9.54 -7.31
C LEU A 253 8.90 9.45 -6.34
N ILE A 254 8.76 10.39 -5.40
CA ILE A 254 7.57 10.55 -4.56
C ILE A 254 6.82 11.79 -5.02
N HIS A 255 5.72 11.60 -5.74
CA HIS A 255 4.81 12.68 -6.08
C HIS A 255 3.74 12.80 -5.00
N ILE A 256 3.79 13.86 -4.20
CA ILE A 256 2.69 14.20 -3.28
C ILE A 256 1.85 15.28 -3.97
N PRO A 257 0.55 15.04 -4.22
CA PRO A 257 -0.32 16.08 -4.79
C PRO A 257 -0.31 17.32 -3.87
N LYS A 258 -0.13 18.51 -4.45
CA LYS A 258 -0.30 19.76 -3.68
C LYS A 258 -1.80 20.02 -3.51
N ILE A 259 -2.26 20.04 -2.27
CA ILE A 259 -3.65 20.37 -1.92
C ILE A 259 -3.72 21.87 -1.62
N ASP A 260 -4.55 22.65 -2.33
CA ASP A 260 -4.79 24.05 -1.97
C ASP A 260 -5.85 24.14 -0.87
N ILE A 261 -5.41 24.28 0.39
CA ILE A 261 -6.27 24.35 1.58
C ILE A 261 -7.19 25.59 1.59
N LYS A 262 -7.09 26.52 0.62
CA LYS A 262 -8.03 27.66 0.55
C LYS A 262 -9.50 27.25 0.44
N ALA A 263 -9.81 26.00 0.08
CA ALA A 263 -11.17 25.47 0.03
C ALA A 263 -11.84 25.28 1.42
N TRP A 264 -11.09 25.36 2.54
CA TRP A 264 -11.65 25.22 3.90
C TRP A 264 -12.51 26.41 4.38
N LYS A 265 -12.72 27.43 3.55
CA LYS A 265 -13.43 28.68 3.91
C LYS A 265 -14.90 28.76 3.43
N VAL A 266 -15.54 27.65 3.09
CA VAL A 266 -16.97 27.67 2.74
C VAL A 266 -17.73 26.60 3.52
N GLY A 267 -18.34 27.00 4.65
CA GLY A 267 -19.47 26.25 5.23
C GLY A 267 -19.46 26.01 6.74
N ILE A 268 -19.46 27.09 7.56
CA ILE A 268 -20.30 27.19 8.76
C ILE A 268 -21.04 28.53 8.66
#